data_AF-A0A9E2KV24-F1
#
_entry.id   AF-A0A9E2KV24-F1
#
_cell.length_a   1.000
_cell.length_b   1.000
_cell.length_c   1.000
_cell.angle_alpha   90.00
_cell.angle_beta   90.00
_cell.angle_gamma   90.00
#
_symmetry.space_group_name_H-M   'P 1'
#
loop_
_entity.id
_entity.type
_entity.pdbx_description
1 polymer ?
#
loop_
_entity_poly.entity_id
_entity_poly.type
_entity_poly.pdbx_seq_one_letter_code
_entity_poly.pdbx_strand_id
1 'polypeptide(L)'
;MTNQKIIEGLVYLSTNKRINLVHGVLKQLNLSPLHDCYDDYFQEGCLIFSQAYASFPDDPTDPENERQLMNFAFKRIYWRLLDLLRRQTWEKEHWLGSMDDESLDETTINRFTNDPNSQNDFNRLENSDFFSQLNACCSLNEKRYLHDVLFADLKDAEIAAKYNVTRQAVYSWKRGLINKARSLNWHK
;
A
#
# COMPACT_ATOMS: atom_id res chain seq x y z
N MET A 1 20.70 -9.42 21.54
CA MET A 1 21.85 -8.99 20.71
C MET A 1 22.32 -7.65 21.22
N THR A 2 23.49 -7.57 21.84
CA THR A 2 24.02 -6.31 22.38
C THR A 2 24.65 -5.52 21.22
N ASN A 3 24.21 -4.27 21.00
CA ASN A 3 24.79 -3.35 20.00
C ASN A 3 26.33 -3.32 20.01
N GLN A 4 26.92 -3.58 21.19
CA GLN A 4 28.36 -3.72 21.38
C GLN A 4 29.03 -4.75 20.44
N LYS A 5 28.46 -5.95 20.27
CA LYS A 5 29.04 -6.99 19.40
C LYS A 5 29.01 -6.61 17.92
N ILE A 6 28.01 -5.82 17.52
CA ILE A 6 27.90 -5.31 16.15
C ILE A 6 29.00 -4.28 15.90
N ILE A 7 29.22 -3.36 16.85
CA ILE A 7 30.31 -2.37 16.77
C ILE A 7 31.67 -3.07 16.71
N GLU A 8 31.90 -4.07 17.57
CA GLU A 8 33.11 -4.90 17.56
C GLU A 8 33.34 -5.57 16.20
N GLY A 9 32.29 -6.10 15.58
CA GLY A 9 32.37 -6.68 14.23
C GLY A 9 32.77 -5.67 13.15
N LEU A 10 32.29 -4.42 13.24
CA LEU A 10 32.67 -3.35 12.31
C LEU A 10 34.13 -2.93 12.51
N VAL A 11 34.57 -2.77 13.77
CA VAL A 11 35.97 -2.49 14.09
C VAL A 11 36.87 -3.62 13.58
N TYR A 12 36.46 -4.87 13.80
CA TYR A 12 37.18 -6.05 13.34
C TYR A 12 37.33 -6.07 11.81
N LEU A 13 36.28 -5.69 11.07
CA LEU A 13 36.29 -5.59 9.60
C LEU A 13 37.20 -4.47 9.10
N SER A 14 37.21 -3.32 9.77
CA SER A 14 38.03 -2.15 9.39
C SER A 14 39.54 -2.39 9.60
N THR A 15 39.89 -3.39 10.40
CA THR A 15 41.28 -3.73 10.74
C THR A 15 41.87 -4.73 9.73
N ASN A 16 43.20 -4.75 9.57
CA ASN A 16 43.92 -5.75 8.76
C ASN A 16 43.45 -5.91 7.30
N LYS A 17 42.92 -4.83 6.70
CA LYS A 17 42.40 -4.83 5.31
C LYS A 17 41.30 -5.88 5.05
N ARG A 18 40.64 -6.39 6.11
CA ARG A 18 39.54 -7.36 5.97
C ARG A 18 38.35 -6.79 5.23
N ILE A 19 38.22 -5.46 5.20
CA ILE A 19 37.25 -4.73 4.39
C ILE A 19 37.30 -5.11 2.89
N ASN A 20 38.44 -5.58 2.39
CA ASN A 20 38.58 -6.11 1.03
C ASN A 20 37.70 -7.34 0.76
N LEU A 21 37.27 -8.06 1.81
CA LEU A 21 36.31 -9.15 1.71
C LEU A 21 34.99 -8.66 1.11
N VAL A 22 34.50 -7.50 1.57
CA VAL A 22 33.25 -6.91 1.06
C VAL A 22 33.43 -6.50 -0.40
N HIS A 23 34.53 -5.81 -0.74
CA HIS A 23 34.84 -5.49 -2.14
C HIS A 23 34.96 -6.73 -3.03
N GLY A 24 35.51 -7.83 -2.50
CA GLY A 24 35.58 -9.12 -3.20
C GLY A 24 34.19 -9.70 -3.50
N VAL A 25 33.27 -9.63 -2.54
CA VAL A 25 31.88 -10.07 -2.75
C VAL A 25 31.18 -9.19 -3.79
N LEU A 26 31.30 -7.87 -3.68
CA LEU A 26 30.71 -6.93 -4.65
C LEU A 26 31.23 -7.20 -6.07
N LYS A 27 32.55 -7.43 -6.21
CA LYS A 27 33.15 -7.81 -7.48
C LYS A 27 32.58 -9.11 -8.03
N GLN A 28 32.34 -10.11 -7.18
CA GLN A 28 31.73 -11.39 -7.60
C GLN A 28 30.26 -11.22 -8.03
N LEU A 29 29.55 -10.23 -7.48
CA LEU A 29 28.21 -9.84 -7.90
C LEU A 29 28.19 -8.93 -9.15
N ASN A 30 29.35 -8.71 -9.79
CA ASN A 30 29.53 -7.80 -10.93
C ASN A 30 29.14 -6.34 -10.62
N LEU A 31 29.20 -5.93 -9.35
CA LEU A 31 29.00 -4.54 -8.96
C LEU A 31 30.31 -3.76 -9.16
N SER A 32 30.31 -2.91 -10.18
CA SER A 32 31.42 -1.99 -10.46
C SER A 32 31.44 -0.85 -9.44
N PRO A 33 32.61 -0.32 -9.05
CA PRO A 33 32.71 0.92 -8.27
C PRO A 33 32.04 2.14 -8.94
N LEU A 34 31.79 2.07 -10.25
CA LEU A 34 31.07 3.10 -11.01
C LEU A 34 29.54 2.94 -10.94
N HIS A 35 29.04 1.92 -10.26
CA HIS A 35 27.60 1.71 -10.09
C HIS A 35 27.03 2.77 -9.14
N ASP A 36 25.90 3.37 -9.49
CA ASP A 36 25.32 4.50 -8.75
C ASP A 36 25.10 4.20 -7.25
N CYS A 37 24.65 2.99 -6.92
CA CYS A 37 24.45 2.53 -5.55
C CYS A 37 25.62 1.71 -4.97
N TYR A 38 26.83 1.81 -5.52
CA TYR A 38 27.96 0.98 -5.07
C TYR A 38 28.26 1.15 -3.58
N ASP A 39 28.33 2.39 -3.10
CA ASP A 39 28.63 2.71 -1.71
C ASP A 39 27.56 2.19 -0.76
N ASP A 40 26.29 2.19 -1.18
CA ASP A 40 25.19 1.63 -0.39
C ASP A 40 25.34 0.11 -0.23
N TYR A 41 25.63 -0.59 -1.33
CA TYR A 41 25.89 -2.04 -1.29
C TYR A 41 27.10 -2.40 -0.45
N PHE A 42 28.13 -1.56 -0.49
CA PHE A 42 29.31 -1.70 0.35
C PHE A 42 29.00 -1.54 1.84
N GLN A 43 28.25 -0.48 2.20
CA GLN A 43 27.82 -0.26 3.58
C GLN A 43 26.94 -1.40 4.09
N GLU A 44 25.98 -1.85 3.28
CA GLU A 44 25.12 -2.99 3.62
C GLU A 44 25.94 -4.27 3.82
N GLY A 45 26.95 -4.51 2.97
CA GLY A 45 27.89 -5.60 3.14
C GLY A 45 28.65 -5.56 4.46
N CYS A 46 29.06 -4.36 4.91
CA CYS A 46 29.71 -4.16 6.21
C CYS A 46 28.77 -4.47 7.38
N LEU A 47 27.50 -4.07 7.29
CA LEU A 47 26.49 -4.39 8.30
C LEU A 47 26.22 -5.90 8.37
N ILE A 48 26.11 -6.57 7.22
CA ILE A 48 25.91 -8.02 7.17
C ILE A 48 27.12 -8.75 7.77
N PHE A 49 28.34 -8.30 7.49
CA PHE A 49 29.54 -8.84 8.11
C PHE A 49 29.48 -8.73 9.63
N SER A 50 29.16 -7.53 10.14
CA SER A 50 29.08 -7.28 11.58
C SER A 50 28.03 -8.19 12.26
N GLN A 51 26.89 -8.41 11.62
CA GLN A 51 25.91 -9.38 12.09
C GLN A 51 26.43 -10.82 12.04
N ALA A 52 27.21 -11.18 11.01
CA ALA A 52 27.85 -12.48 10.91
C ALA A 52 28.84 -12.71 12.06
N TYR A 53 29.69 -11.71 12.34
CA TYR A 53 30.60 -11.69 13.48
C TYR A 53 29.88 -11.88 14.81
N ALA A 54 28.84 -11.08 15.07
CA ALA A 54 28.08 -11.15 16.32
C ALA A 54 27.36 -12.50 16.52
N SER A 55 27.09 -13.22 15.44
CA SER A 55 26.40 -14.53 15.43
C SER A 55 27.37 -15.71 15.39
N PHE A 56 28.67 -15.48 15.19
CA PHE A 56 29.67 -16.53 15.08
C PHE A 56 29.98 -17.10 16.48
N PRO A 57 29.96 -18.43 16.67
CA PRO A 57 30.05 -19.04 17.99
C PRO A 57 31.47 -19.06 18.56
N ASP A 58 32.49 -19.15 17.69
CA ASP A 58 33.88 -19.37 18.10
C ASP A 58 34.66 -18.05 18.20
N ASP A 59 35.77 -18.07 18.96
CA ASP A 59 36.65 -16.90 19.11
C ASP A 59 37.42 -16.65 17.80
N PRO A 60 37.23 -15.50 17.13
CA PRO A 60 37.90 -15.18 15.87
C PRO A 60 39.37 -14.81 16.02
N THR A 61 39.92 -14.81 17.24
CA THR A 61 41.36 -14.58 17.50
C THR A 61 42.22 -15.79 17.09
N ASP A 62 41.63 -16.99 17.04
CA ASP A 62 42.29 -18.18 16.51
C ASP A 62 42.32 -18.11 14.96
N PRO A 63 43.48 -18.32 14.30
CA PRO A 63 43.59 -18.30 12.84
C PRO A 63 42.61 -19.22 12.10
N GLU A 64 42.28 -20.40 12.63
CA GLU A 64 41.35 -21.31 11.95
C GLU A 64 39.91 -20.80 12.06
N ASN A 65 39.54 -20.28 13.22
CA ASN A 65 38.23 -19.66 13.45
C ASN A 65 38.08 -18.36 12.65
N GLU A 66 39.15 -17.56 12.50
CA GLU A 66 39.17 -16.40 11.61
C GLU A 66 38.86 -16.82 10.17
N ARG A 67 39.52 -17.87 9.66
CA ARG A 67 39.27 -18.36 8.29
C ARG A 67 37.82 -18.83 8.12
N GLN A 68 37.29 -19.55 9.11
CA GLN A 68 35.90 -20.01 9.09
C GLN A 68 34.90 -18.84 9.13
N LEU A 69 35.14 -17.84 9.97
CA LEU A 69 34.37 -16.60 10.03
C LEU A 69 34.41 -15.87 8.69
N MET A 70 35.60 -15.70 8.08
CA MET A 70 35.73 -15.04 6.78
C MET A 70 34.91 -15.77 5.70
N ASN A 71 35.01 -17.10 5.62
CA ASN A 71 34.25 -17.90 4.66
C ASN A 71 32.73 -17.84 4.91
N PHE A 72 32.32 -17.87 6.18
CA PHE A 72 30.93 -17.75 6.59
C PHE A 72 30.36 -16.38 6.23
N ALA A 73 31.06 -15.32 6.61
CA ALA A 73 30.67 -13.94 6.33
C ALA A 73 30.62 -13.68 4.82
N PHE A 74 31.61 -14.14 4.05
CA PHE A 74 31.63 -14.03 2.60
C PHE A 74 30.36 -14.59 1.96
N LYS A 75 30.01 -15.84 2.29
CA LYS A 75 28.78 -16.47 1.81
C LYS A 75 27.56 -15.65 2.23
N ARG A 76 27.46 -15.26 3.50
CA ARG A 76 26.30 -14.54 4.01
C ARG A 76 26.10 -13.18 3.35
N ILE A 77 27.17 -12.42 3.13
CA ILE A 77 27.13 -11.14 2.40
C ILE A 77 26.68 -11.39 0.96
N TYR A 78 27.29 -12.37 0.27
CA TYR A 78 26.95 -12.68 -1.11
C TYR A 78 25.46 -12.97 -1.30
N TRP A 79 24.89 -13.88 -0.51
CA TRP A 79 23.48 -14.26 -0.63
C TRP A 79 22.54 -13.10 -0.32
N ARG A 80 22.84 -12.32 0.73
CA ARG A 80 21.99 -11.19 1.13
C ARG A 80 22.00 -10.07 0.09
N LEU A 81 23.17 -9.73 -0.44
CA LEU A 81 23.28 -8.72 -1.49
C LEU A 81 22.68 -9.21 -2.81
N LEU A 82 22.81 -10.51 -3.14
CA LEU A 82 22.15 -11.10 -4.31
C LEU A 82 20.63 -11.02 -4.20
N ASP A 83 20.07 -11.28 -3.03
CA ASP A 83 18.61 -11.16 -2.80
C ASP A 83 18.15 -9.70 -2.91
N LEU A 84 18.94 -8.73 -2.43
CA LEU A 84 18.66 -7.31 -2.62
C LEU A 84 18.66 -6.92 -4.09
N LEU A 85 19.67 -7.36 -4.85
CA LEU A 85 19.74 -7.12 -6.30
C LEU A 85 18.55 -7.72 -7.03
N ARG A 86 18.17 -8.96 -6.72
CA ARG A 86 16.99 -9.61 -7.31
C ARG A 86 15.71 -8.82 -7.02
N ARG A 87 15.55 -8.34 -5.79
CA ARG A 87 14.40 -7.50 -5.42
C ARG A 87 14.41 -6.19 -6.20
N GLN A 88 15.54 -5.50 -6.31
CA GLN A 88 15.63 -4.27 -7.10
C GLN A 88 15.35 -4.51 -8.59
N THR A 89 15.83 -5.61 -9.16
CA THR A 89 15.51 -5.97 -10.55
C THR A 89 14.01 -6.21 -10.72
N TRP A 90 13.39 -6.96 -9.80
CA TRP A 90 11.96 -7.20 -9.82
C TRP A 90 11.16 -5.90 -9.68
N GLU A 91 11.54 -5.04 -8.73
CA GLU A 91 10.94 -3.72 -8.53
C GLU A 91 11.04 -2.88 -9.81
N LYS A 92 12.22 -2.86 -10.46
CA LYS A 92 12.44 -2.12 -11.72
C LYS A 92 11.60 -2.68 -12.88
N GLU A 93 11.48 -3.99 -13.00
CA GLU A 93 10.66 -4.65 -14.03
C GLU A 93 9.16 -4.39 -13.84
N HIS A 94 8.72 -4.24 -12.59
CA HIS A 94 7.32 -4.01 -12.24
C HIS A 94 7.01 -2.54 -11.91
N TRP A 95 8.00 -1.67 -12.07
CA TRP A 95 7.85 -0.24 -11.88
C TRP A 95 7.11 0.36 -13.08
N LEU A 96 5.93 0.91 -12.81
CA LEU A 96 5.02 1.47 -13.83
C LEU A 96 5.35 2.92 -14.21
N GLY A 97 6.47 3.47 -13.76
CA GLY A 97 6.82 4.88 -13.97
C GLY A 97 6.76 5.74 -12.71
N SER A 98 7.33 6.93 -12.82
CA SER A 98 7.06 8.05 -11.91
C SER A 98 5.97 8.91 -12.53
N MET A 99 5.11 9.53 -11.74
CA MET A 99 4.14 10.51 -12.28
C MET A 99 4.81 11.70 -13.00
N ASP A 100 6.09 11.94 -12.69
CA ASP A 100 6.91 12.98 -13.31
C ASP A 100 7.67 12.50 -14.56
N ASP A 101 7.47 11.24 -14.96
CA ASP A 101 8.10 10.67 -16.14
C ASP A 101 7.31 11.08 -17.40
N GLU A 102 7.84 12.06 -18.13
CA GLU A 102 7.27 12.58 -19.39
C GLU A 102 7.17 11.52 -20.50
N SER A 103 7.81 10.36 -20.33
CA SER A 103 7.74 9.25 -21.29
C SER A 103 6.54 8.31 -21.07
N LEU A 104 5.76 8.50 -20.01
CA LEU A 104 4.56 7.70 -19.76
C LEU A 104 3.48 7.96 -20.80
N ASP A 105 2.89 6.88 -21.29
CA ASP A 105 1.78 6.97 -22.22
C ASP A 105 0.51 7.43 -21.50
N GLU A 106 -0.38 8.04 -22.27
CA GLU A 106 -1.65 8.58 -21.78
C GLU A 106 -2.50 7.50 -21.09
N THR A 107 -2.35 6.22 -21.48
CA THR A 107 -3.08 5.11 -20.85
C THR A 107 -2.59 4.79 -19.44
N THR A 108 -1.28 4.85 -19.20
CA THR A 108 -0.71 4.65 -17.86
C THR A 108 -1.03 5.82 -16.95
N ILE A 109 -0.93 7.06 -17.44
CA ILE A 109 -1.32 8.27 -16.68
C ILE A 109 -2.79 8.17 -16.25
N ASN A 110 -3.67 7.86 -17.19
CA ASN A 110 -5.11 7.70 -16.93
C ASN A 110 -5.42 6.61 -15.90
N ARG A 111 -4.61 5.55 -15.78
CA ARG A 111 -4.82 4.52 -14.74
C ARG A 111 -4.61 5.06 -13.33
N PHE A 112 -3.70 6.02 -13.17
CA PHE A 112 -3.37 6.60 -11.86
C PHE A 112 -4.20 7.85 -11.54
N THR A 113 -4.62 8.61 -12.56
CA THR A 113 -5.34 9.89 -12.38
C THR A 113 -6.85 9.78 -12.46
N ASN A 114 -7.41 8.74 -13.09
CA ASN A 114 -8.85 8.56 -13.14
C ASN A 114 -9.37 8.12 -11.77
N ASP A 115 -9.94 9.07 -11.04
CA ASP A 115 -10.77 8.77 -9.87
C ASP A 115 -12.08 8.13 -10.36
N PRO A 116 -12.37 6.86 -10.00
CA PRO A 116 -13.64 6.21 -10.34
C PRO A 116 -14.85 6.98 -9.80
N ASN A 117 -14.67 7.80 -8.76
CA ASN A 117 -15.72 8.65 -8.22
C ASN A 117 -15.92 9.97 -8.97
N SER A 118 -15.04 10.37 -9.90
CA SER A 118 -15.23 11.60 -10.68
C SER A 118 -16.42 11.50 -11.65
N GLN A 119 -16.81 10.29 -12.07
CA GLN A 119 -18.03 10.08 -12.87
C GLN A 119 -19.32 10.22 -12.05
N ASN A 120 -19.24 10.42 -10.72
CA ASN A 120 -20.43 10.62 -9.90
C ASN A 120 -21.13 11.95 -10.16
N ASP A 121 -20.53 12.92 -10.85
CA ASP A 121 -21.17 14.23 -11.05
C ASP A 121 -22.38 14.15 -12.00
N PHE A 122 -22.30 13.36 -13.08
CA PHE A 122 -23.44 13.09 -13.95
C PHE A 122 -24.50 12.23 -13.25
N ASN A 123 -24.08 11.20 -12.51
CA ASN A 123 -25.00 10.36 -11.72
C ASN A 123 -25.69 11.17 -10.61
N ARG A 124 -25.01 12.15 -9.99
CA ARG A 124 -25.58 13.05 -8.99
C ARG A 124 -26.64 13.96 -9.60
N LEU A 125 -26.39 14.52 -10.79
CA LEU A 125 -27.35 15.37 -11.49
C LEU A 125 -28.61 14.57 -11.89
N GLU A 126 -28.45 13.40 -12.51
CA GLU A 126 -29.58 12.53 -12.88
C GLU A 126 -30.39 12.06 -11.67
N ASN A 127 -29.72 11.71 -10.56
CA ASN A 127 -30.39 11.35 -9.32
C ASN A 127 -31.17 12.54 -8.74
N SER A 128 -30.62 13.76 -8.82
CA SER A 128 -31.30 14.96 -8.32
C SER A 128 -32.59 15.29 -9.08
N ASP A 129 -32.61 15.06 -10.39
CA ASP A 129 -33.82 15.21 -11.22
C ASP A 129 -34.86 14.14 -10.90
N PHE A 130 -34.43 12.88 -10.74
CA PHE A 130 -35.32 11.78 -10.35
C PHE A 130 -35.96 12.03 -8.97
N PHE A 131 -35.17 12.46 -7.97
CA PHE A 131 -35.71 12.78 -6.65
C PHE A 131 -36.66 13.98 -6.68
N SER A 132 -36.38 14.98 -7.51
CA SER A 132 -37.27 16.13 -7.70
C SER A 132 -38.62 15.72 -8.30
N GLN A 133 -38.61 14.86 -9.32
CA GLN A 133 -39.82 14.31 -9.95
C GLN A 133 -40.59 13.40 -8.99
N LEU A 134 -39.91 12.52 -8.25
CA LEU A 134 -40.52 11.66 -7.25
C LEU A 134 -41.17 12.49 -6.14
N ASN A 135 -40.48 13.53 -5.65
CA ASN A 135 -40.99 14.44 -4.66
C ASN A 135 -42.22 15.24 -5.16
N ALA A 136 -42.34 15.50 -6.46
CA ALA A 136 -43.53 16.15 -7.03
C ALA A 136 -44.78 15.25 -7.00
N CYS A 137 -44.64 13.96 -7.31
CA CYS A 137 -45.75 13.00 -7.40
C CYS A 137 -46.14 12.34 -6.05
N CYS A 138 -45.32 12.51 -5.01
CA CYS A 138 -45.58 11.96 -3.68
C CYS A 138 -46.62 12.76 -2.88
N SER A 139 -47.40 12.06 -2.06
CA SER A 139 -48.27 12.66 -1.04
C SER A 139 -47.45 13.20 0.12
N LEU A 140 -48.03 14.08 0.94
CA LEU A 140 -47.33 14.72 2.07
C LEU A 140 -46.62 13.73 3.00
N ASN A 141 -47.26 12.59 3.29
CA ASN A 141 -46.71 11.56 4.16
C ASN A 141 -45.58 10.74 3.50
N GLU A 142 -45.67 10.51 2.19
CA GLU A 142 -44.60 9.87 1.41
C GLU A 142 -43.38 10.79 1.28
N LYS A 143 -43.59 12.11 1.12
CA LYS A 143 -42.49 13.10 1.13
C LYS A 143 -41.78 13.16 2.48
N ARG A 144 -42.55 13.13 3.58
CA ARG A 144 -42.00 13.06 4.95
C ARG A 144 -41.14 11.82 5.14
N TYR A 145 -41.62 10.66 4.68
CA TYR A 145 -40.85 9.42 4.71
C TYR A 145 -39.57 9.52 3.85
N LEU A 146 -39.68 10.01 2.61
CA LEU A 146 -38.55 10.18 1.70
C LEU A 146 -37.47 11.10 2.30
N HIS A 147 -37.87 12.24 2.86
CA HIS A 147 -36.96 13.19 3.50
C HIS A 147 -36.25 12.56 4.72
N ASP A 148 -36.99 11.88 5.57
CA ASP A 148 -36.45 11.33 6.83
C ASP A 148 -35.54 10.12 6.62
N VAL A 149 -35.75 9.35 5.55
CA VAL A 149 -34.84 8.28 5.15
C VAL A 149 -33.58 8.84 4.47
N LEU A 150 -33.71 9.84 3.59
CA LEU A 150 -32.57 10.35 2.82
C LEU A 150 -31.67 11.31 3.59
N PHE A 151 -32.25 12.22 4.38
CA PHE A 151 -31.49 13.29 5.05
C PHE A 151 -31.18 12.99 6.51
N ALA A 152 -32.00 12.17 7.17
CA ALA A 152 -31.86 11.88 8.60
C ALA A 152 -31.50 10.43 8.92
N ASP A 153 -31.36 9.57 7.89
CA ASP A 153 -31.03 8.13 8.00
C ASP A 153 -31.86 7.39 9.07
N LEU A 154 -33.12 7.80 9.23
CA LEU A 154 -33.99 7.26 10.26
C LEU A 154 -34.55 5.90 9.85
N LYS A 155 -34.56 4.95 10.80
CA LYS A 155 -35.17 3.64 10.59
C LYS A 155 -36.69 3.76 10.62
N ASP A 156 -37.39 2.84 9.96
CA ASP A 156 -38.86 2.79 9.90
C ASP A 156 -39.54 2.89 11.29
N ALA A 157 -38.91 2.37 12.34
CA ALA A 157 -39.40 2.46 13.73
C ALA A 157 -39.24 3.85 14.35
N GLU A 158 -38.18 4.57 14.01
CA GLU A 158 -37.89 5.92 14.48
C GLU A 158 -38.77 6.95 13.77
N ILE A 159 -39.05 6.72 12.48
CA ILE A 159 -40.03 7.51 11.71
C ILE A 159 -41.43 7.37 12.31
N ALA A 160 -41.82 6.14 12.69
CA ALA A 160 -43.10 5.90 13.36
C ALA A 160 -43.21 6.66 14.69
N ALA A 161 -42.14 6.65 15.50
CA ALA A 161 -42.08 7.41 16.74
C ALA A 161 -42.11 8.93 16.52
N LYS A 162 -41.36 9.44 15.52
CA LYS A 162 -41.25 10.87 15.19
C LYS A 162 -42.59 11.49 14.79
N TYR A 163 -43.40 10.78 14.00
CA TYR A 163 -44.71 11.27 13.57
C TYR A 163 -45.88 10.76 14.43
N ASN A 164 -45.59 10.04 15.52
CA ASN A 164 -46.58 9.44 16.40
C ASN A 164 -47.60 8.56 15.63
N VAL A 165 -47.12 7.77 14.67
CA VAL A 165 -47.92 6.88 13.83
C VAL A 165 -47.55 5.42 14.07
N THR A 166 -48.43 4.50 13.70
CA THR A 166 -48.11 3.08 13.76
C THR A 166 -47.06 2.70 12.71
N ARG A 167 -46.25 1.66 12.99
CA ARG A 167 -45.31 1.10 11.99
C ARG A 167 -46.01 0.67 10.71
N GLN A 168 -47.27 0.23 10.79
CA GLN A 168 -48.08 -0.13 9.63
C GLN A 168 -48.36 1.07 8.71
N ALA A 169 -48.57 2.26 9.27
CA ALA A 169 -48.73 3.48 8.49
C ALA A 169 -47.43 3.84 7.75
N VAL A 170 -46.27 3.74 8.41
CA VAL A 170 -44.96 3.95 7.78
C VAL A 170 -44.71 2.94 6.65
N TYR A 171 -45.06 1.66 6.85
CA TYR A 171 -44.97 0.66 5.79
C TYR A 171 -45.91 0.96 4.60
N SER A 172 -47.06 1.57 4.85
CA SER A 172 -47.95 2.01 3.78
C SER A 172 -47.35 3.19 3.01
N TRP A 173 -46.71 4.15 3.68
CA TRP A 173 -46.02 5.27 3.04
C TRP A 173 -44.85 4.78 2.19
N LYS A 174 -44.03 3.87 2.73
CA LYS A 174 -42.94 3.21 2.01
C LYS A 174 -43.42 2.50 0.75
N ARG A 175 -44.50 1.71 0.85
CA ARG A 175 -45.08 1.00 -0.30
C ARG A 175 -45.61 1.97 -1.36
N GLY A 176 -46.31 3.02 -0.97
CA GLY A 176 -46.79 4.05 -1.88
C GLY A 176 -45.66 4.76 -2.62
N LEU A 177 -44.60 5.15 -1.89
CA LEU A 177 -43.39 5.75 -2.44
C LEU A 177 -42.68 4.82 -3.44
N ILE A 178 -42.49 3.54 -3.10
CA ILE A 178 -41.85 2.55 -3.98
C ILE A 178 -42.66 2.35 -5.27
N ASN A 179 -43.99 2.27 -5.17
CA ASN A 179 -44.84 2.11 -6.35
C ASN A 179 -44.72 3.32 -7.29
N LYS A 180 -44.67 4.54 -6.74
CA LYS A 180 -44.49 5.77 -7.51
C LYS A 180 -43.10 5.89 -8.13
N ALA A 181 -42.06 5.48 -7.40
CA ALA A 181 -40.70 5.40 -7.92
C ALA A 181 -40.61 4.41 -9.09
N ARG A 182 -41.28 3.25 -8.99
CA ARG A 182 -41.35 2.27 -10.08
C ARG A 182 -42.10 2.80 -11.31
N SER A 183 -43.20 3.53 -11.14
CA SER A 183 -43.91 4.12 -12.27
C SER A 183 -43.09 5.21 -12.97
N LEU A 184 -42.30 5.99 -12.23
CA LEU A 184 -41.41 7.01 -12.80
C LEU A 184 -40.25 6.38 -13.59
N ASN A 185 -39.66 5.29 -13.09
CA ASN A 185 -38.59 4.56 -13.79
C ASN A 185 -39.07 3.84 -15.05
N TRP A 186 -40.37 3.62 -15.23
CA TRP A 186 -40.95 2.94 -16.40
C TRP A 186 -41.18 3.87 -17.61
N HIS A 187 -40.99 5.18 -17.42
CA HIS A 187 -41.15 6.20 -18.47
C HIS A 187 -39.80 6.74 -19.00
N LYS A 188 -38.68 6.09 -18.67
CA LYS A 188 -37.36 6.31 -19.27
C LYS A 188 -37.04 5.19 -20.26
#